data_AF-A0A0L0W6W0-F1
#
_entry.id   AF-A0A0L0W6W0-F1
#
_cell.length_a   1.000
_cell.length_b   1.000
_cell.length_c   1.000
_cell.angle_alpha   90.00
_cell.angle_beta   90.00
_cell.angle_gamma   90.00
#
_symmetry.space_group_name_H-M   'P 1'
#
loop_
_entity.id
_entity.type
_entity.pdbx_description
1 polymer ?
#
loop_
_entity_poly.entity_id
_entity_poly.type
_entity_poly.pdbx_seq_one_letter_code
_entity_poly.pdbx_strand_id
1 'polypeptide(L)' 'MSDKSVNNTTNHNTTIDITTGGWLGMLTIVFTIAKILNLIDWSWWLVFAPVLIPTGLAAIIVAIVMIRG' A
#
# COMPACT_ATOMS: atom_id res chain seq x y z
N MET A 1 17.16 48.43 -26.86
CA MET A 1 16.90 47.70 -25.61
C MET A 1 16.31 46.37 -26.03
N SER A 2 17.08 45.27 -25.96
CA SER A 2 16.67 43.96 -26.46
C SER A 2 15.89 43.20 -25.38
N ASP A 3 14.62 42.88 -25.64
CA ASP A 3 13.80 42.09 -24.72
C ASP A 3 14.32 40.67 -24.64
N LYS A 4 14.66 40.24 -23.43
CA LYS A 4 15.06 38.86 -23.15
C LYS A 4 13.79 38.00 -23.16
N SER A 5 13.71 37.09 -24.12
CA SER A 5 12.67 36.06 -24.19
C SER A 5 12.73 35.19 -22.92
N VAL A 6 11.66 35.22 -22.12
CA VAL A 6 11.49 34.39 -20.91
C VAL A 6 10.83 33.08 -21.33
N ASN A 7 11.58 31.98 -21.30
CA ASN A 7 11.10 30.63 -21.61
C ASN A 7 10.60 29.91 -20.35
N ASN A 8 9.29 29.93 -20.11
CA ASN A 8 8.69 29.18 -19.02
C ASN A 8 8.45 27.72 -19.44
N THR A 9 9.42 26.85 -19.15
CA THR A 9 9.27 25.40 -19.31
C THR A 9 8.76 24.79 -18.00
N THR A 10 7.49 24.45 -17.94
CA THR A 10 6.89 23.74 -16.79
C THR A 10 7.11 22.23 -16.95
N ASN A 11 8.06 21.67 -16.22
CA ASN A 11 8.31 20.23 -16.19
C ASN A 11 7.25 19.54 -15.31
N HIS A 12 6.27 18.88 -15.93
CA HIS A 12 5.32 18.03 -15.23
C HIS A 12 5.96 16.66 -15.00
N ASN A 13 6.61 16.51 -13.85
CA ASN A 13 7.03 15.21 -13.34
C ASN A 13 5.85 14.55 -12.64
N THR A 14 5.19 13.61 -13.30
CA THR A 14 4.24 12.73 -12.63
C THR A 14 5.01 11.73 -11.77
N THR A 15 5.34 12.12 -10.54
CA THR A 15 5.86 11.22 -9.52
C THR A 15 4.72 10.30 -9.07
N ILE A 16 4.81 9.03 -9.46
CA ILE A 16 3.90 7.99 -8.95
C ILE A 16 4.42 7.62 -7.56
N ASP A 17 3.76 8.14 -6.52
CA ASP A 17 4.12 7.83 -5.14
C ASP A 17 3.68 6.41 -4.78
N ILE A 18 4.64 5.49 -4.73
CA ILE A 18 4.45 4.03 -4.49
C ILE A 18 4.01 3.74 -3.04
N THR A 19 3.88 4.76 -2.19
CA THR A 19 3.68 4.63 -0.74
C THR A 19 2.24 4.30 -0.33
N THR A 20 1.25 4.35 -1.24
CA THR A 20 -0.18 4.19 -0.89
C THR A 20 -0.91 3.12 -1.71
N GLY A 21 -0.60 1.84 -1.46
CA GLY A 21 -1.62 0.77 -1.47
C GLY A 21 -2.15 0.22 -2.80
N GLY A 22 -1.71 0.69 -3.97
CA GLY A 22 -2.25 0.22 -5.26
C GLY A 22 -2.07 -1.29 -5.54
N TRP A 23 -0.90 -1.86 -5.23
CA TRP A 23 -0.59 -3.26 -5.54
C TRP A 23 -1.14 -4.26 -4.53
N LEU A 24 -1.22 -3.86 -3.25
CA LEU A 24 -1.71 -4.71 -2.15
C LEU A 24 -3.20 -5.05 -2.33
N GLY A 25 -3.99 -4.10 -2.82
CA GLY A 25 -5.40 -4.30 -3.14
C GLY A 25 -5.61 -5.35 -4.25
N MET A 26 -4.81 -5.27 -5.32
CA MET A 26 -4.86 -6.24 -6.42
C MET A 26 -4.49 -7.65 -5.95
N LEU A 27 -3.46 -7.77 -5.11
CA LEU A 27 -3.06 -9.06 -4.55
C LEU A 27 -4.20 -9.67 -3.71
N THR A 28 -4.85 -8.88 -2.88
CA THR A 28 -6.00 -9.31 -2.04
C THR A 28 -7.14 -9.86 -2.89
N ILE A 29 -7.47 -9.19 -3.99
CA ILE A 29 -8.56 -9.60 -4.88
C ILE A 29 -8.17 -10.88 -5.64
N VAL A 30 -6.96 -10.96 -6.19
CA VAL A 30 -6.46 -12.16 -6.91
C VAL A 30 -6.45 -13.39 -6.00
N PHE A 31 -5.94 -13.26 -4.77
CA PHE A 31 -5.94 -14.35 -3.79
C PHE A 31 -7.36 -14.75 -3.36
N THR A 32 -8.26 -13.77 -3.20
CA THR A 32 -9.67 -14.02 -2.87
C THR A 32 -10.34 -14.85 -3.96
N ILE A 33 -10.19 -14.45 -5.22
CA ILE A 33 -10.80 -15.16 -6.36
C ILE A 33 -10.21 -16.58 -6.49
N ALA A 34 -8.89 -16.73 -6.37
CA ALA A 34 -8.24 -18.05 -6.41
C ALA A 34 -8.73 -19.00 -5.29
N LYS A 35 -9.02 -18.47 -4.10
CA LYS A 35 -9.55 -19.24 -2.97
C LYS A 35 -10.99 -19.71 -3.23
N ILE A 36 -11.85 -18.84 -3.78
CA ILE A 36 -13.26 -19.18 -4.08
C ILE A 36 -13.33 -20.20 -5.23
N LEU A 37 -12.42 -20.10 -6.20
CA LEU A 37 -12.24 -21.07 -7.28
C LEU A 37 -11.60 -22.40 -6.80
N ASN A 38 -11.33 -22.53 -5.50
CA ASN A 38 -10.73 -23.69 -4.86
C ASN A 38 -9.42 -24.18 -5.51
N LEU A 39 -8.69 -23.28 -6.18
CA LEU A 39 -7.37 -23.56 -6.76
C LEU A 39 -6.30 -23.78 -5.67
N ILE A 40 -6.58 -23.35 -4.43
CA ILE A 40 -5.65 -23.36 -3.31
C ILE A 40 -6.40 -23.66 -1.99
N ASP A 41 -6.15 -24.83 -1.39
CA ASP A 41 -6.70 -25.23 -0.08
C ASP A 41 -6.11 -24.48 1.12
N TRP A 42 -5.04 -23.71 0.93
CA TRP A 42 -4.28 -23.08 2.02
C TRP A 42 -5.08 -22.09 2.89
N SER A 43 -4.61 -21.92 4.13
CA SER A 43 -5.22 -21.09 5.17
C SER A 43 -5.45 -19.64 4.74
N TRP A 44 -6.62 -19.13 5.12
CA TRP A 44 -7.08 -17.74 4.91
C TRP A 44 -6.17 -16.68 5.57
N TRP A 45 -5.30 -17.11 6.49
CA TRP A 45 -4.28 -16.29 7.14
C TRP A 45 -3.30 -15.63 6.17
N LEU A 46 -2.95 -16.27 5.04
CA LEU A 46 -2.06 -15.66 4.04
C LEU A 46 -2.76 -14.58 3.19
N VAL A 47 -4.06 -14.70 2.98
CA VAL A 47 -4.87 -13.67 2.30
C VAL A 47 -4.92 -12.40 3.14
N PHE A 48 -4.99 -12.53 4.47
CA PHE A 48 -4.93 -11.41 5.38
C PHE A 48 -3.52 -10.99 5.79
N ALA A 49 -2.47 -11.76 5.50
CA ALA A 49 -1.09 -11.41 5.84
C ALA A 49 -0.71 -9.95 5.49
N PRO A 50 -1.00 -9.43 4.28
CA PRO A 50 -0.69 -8.04 3.95
C PRO A 50 -1.42 -7.00 4.83
N VAL A 51 -2.58 -7.34 5.40
CA VAL A 51 -3.35 -6.48 6.31
C VAL A 51 -2.97 -6.74 7.77
N LEU A 52 -2.70 -7.99 8.14
CA LEU A 52 -2.30 -8.43 9.47
C LEU A 52 -0.92 -7.89 9.86
N ILE A 53 0.01 -7.69 8.93
CA ILE A 53 1.32 -7.10 9.23
C ILE A 53 1.16 -5.68 9.79
N PRO A 54 0.54 -4.71 9.08
CA PRO A 54 0.37 -3.37 9.62
C PRO A 54 -0.59 -3.34 10.83
N THR A 55 -1.69 -4.09 10.80
CA THR A 55 -2.64 -4.14 11.92
C THR A 55 -2.04 -4.76 13.19
N GLY A 56 -1.29 -5.86 13.05
CA GLY A 56 -0.62 -6.52 14.17
C GLY A 56 0.49 -5.66 14.75
N LEU A 57 1.29 -5.01 13.90
CA LEU A 57 2.30 -4.06 14.35
C LEU A 57 1.68 -2.88 15.12
N ALA A 58 0.60 -2.30 14.59
CA ALA A 58 -0.13 -1.23 15.26
C ALA A 58 -0.70 -1.70 16.62
N ALA A 59 -1.31 -2.88 16.67
CA ALA A 59 -1.86 -3.45 17.90
C ALA A 59 -0.77 -3.67 18.98
N ILE A 60 0.41 -4.16 18.59
CA ILE A 60 1.55 -4.33 19.50
C ILE A 60 2.01 -2.97 20.05
N ILE A 61 2.13 -1.94 19.20
CA ILE A 61 2.53 -0.60 19.63
C ILE A 61 1.52 -0.05 20.64
N VAL A 62 0.21 -0.15 20.34
CA VAL A 62 -0.85 0.29 21.25
C VAL A 62 -0.81 -0.47 22.58
N ALA A 63 -0.60 -1.79 22.55
CA ALA A 63 -0.49 -2.59 23.77
C ALA A 63 0.72 -2.16 24.63
N ILE A 64 1.88 -1.91 24.02
CA ILE A 64 3.07 -1.43 24.73
C ILE A 64 2.82 -0.06 25.35
N VAL A 65 2.17 0.86 24.62
CA VAL A 65 1.83 2.19 25.12
C VAL A 65 0.84 2.09 26.29
N MET A 66 -0.19 1.25 26.21
CA MET A 66 -1.13 1.04 27.32
C MET A 66 -0.50 0.42 28.56
N ILE A 67 0.47 -0.49 28.38
CA ILE A 67 1.16 -1.15 29.51
C ILE A 67 2.17 -0.21 30.17
N ARG A 68 2.80 0.68 29.40
CA ARG A 68 3.81 1.63 29.90
C ARG A 68 3.26 2.98 30.35
N GLY A 69 2.03 3.32 29.95
CA GLY A 69 1.33 4.56 30.30
C GLY A 69 0.58 4.47 31.62
#